data_AF-A0A1G1IIZ5-F1
#
_entry.id   AF-A0A1G1IIZ5-F1
#
_cell.length_a   1.000
_cell.length_b   1.000
_cell.length_c   1.000
_cell.angle_alpha   90.00
_cell.angle_beta   90.00
_cell.angle_gamma   90.00
#
_symmetry.space_group_name_H-M   'P 1'
#
loop_
_entity.id
_entity.type
_entity.pdbx_description
1 polymer ?
#
loop_
_entity_poly.entity_id
_entity_poly.type
_entity_poly.pdbx_seq_one_letter_code
_entity_poly.pdbx_strand_id
1 'polypeptide(L)'
;MRKDILVSLINRLAVACLIMAAAAPVWAEAPPPAADLTRLPLAALISESEELGLPTKFLRDLPSDFVTVTFEDLHRWAAEYHPEEHHMILNRALSFNQAAGTLRPLTKMTALEVGNLYHELYHAYMDYLEAKPPDQGTDGELLLAAARELQKCRYAEVKITPVLQKRTSTEVRYLSEREAWETQHETWGVFVGWAVWTKLELIASRGKSGLVTEGWLKRLKKADHDAILVGYYEPEDQNERKLAQKRYLAPAYRILPQEIRTIMVLLFGEPVDAADRAVTAVQPSSPKNAPVPSVCKP
;
A
#
# COMPACT_ATOMS: atom_id res chain seq x y z
N MET A 1 -79.97 22.22 20.63
CA MET A 1 -80.59 21.99 21.96
C MET A 1 -80.55 20.49 22.20
N ARG A 2 -79.57 20.02 23.00
CA ARG A 2 -79.76 19.60 24.40
C ARG A 2 -80.81 18.48 24.46
N LYS A 3 -80.41 17.23 24.65
CA LYS A 3 -80.39 16.50 25.95
C LYS A 3 -80.36 15.00 25.59
N ASP A 4 -79.75 14.02 26.27
CA ASP A 4 -79.50 13.80 27.70
C ASP A 4 -78.67 12.48 27.82
N ILE A 5 -77.64 12.42 28.69
CA ILE A 5 -77.59 11.67 29.97
C ILE A 5 -77.13 10.19 29.77
N LEU A 6 -75.90 9.81 30.14
CA LEU A 6 -75.34 9.52 31.49
C LEU A 6 -75.67 8.10 31.99
N VAL A 7 -74.69 7.50 32.69
CA VAL A 7 -74.75 6.35 33.64
C VAL A 7 -74.42 5.00 32.96
N SER A 8 -73.20 4.43 33.06
CA SER A 8 -72.41 3.97 34.22
C SER A 8 -72.86 2.62 34.81
N LEU A 9 -71.89 1.88 35.35
CA LEU A 9 -71.94 0.59 36.09
C LEU A 9 -71.95 -0.66 35.17
N ILE A 10 -71.23 -1.77 35.39
CA ILE A 10 -70.44 -2.33 36.52
C ILE A 10 -69.72 -3.57 35.92
N ASN A 11 -68.40 -3.72 36.00
CA ASN A 11 -67.63 -4.44 37.03
C ASN A 11 -67.37 -5.95 36.71
N ARG A 12 -66.08 -6.24 36.42
CA ARG A 12 -65.20 -7.35 36.89
C ARG A 12 -65.64 -8.83 36.77
N LEU A 13 -64.81 -9.62 36.08
CA LEU A 13 -63.97 -10.76 36.56
C LEU A 13 -63.58 -11.64 35.34
N ALA A 14 -62.32 -11.63 34.90
CA ALA A 14 -61.24 -12.55 35.28
C ALA A 14 -61.44 -14.01 34.81
N VAL A 15 -60.81 -14.38 33.67
CA VAL A 15 -60.30 -15.75 33.43
C VAL A 15 -59.00 -15.63 32.64
N ALA A 16 -57.92 -16.14 33.22
CA ALA A 16 -56.63 -16.31 32.59
C ALA A 16 -56.67 -17.53 31.66
N CYS A 17 -56.14 -17.40 30.45
CA CYS A 17 -55.70 -18.54 29.66
C CYS A 17 -54.35 -18.22 29.01
N LEU A 18 -53.37 -19.00 29.42
CA LEU A 18 -52.01 -19.11 28.91
C LEU A 18 -52.06 -19.48 27.42
N ILE A 19 -51.50 -18.65 26.53
CA ILE A 19 -51.12 -19.10 25.19
C ILE A 19 -49.63 -18.77 25.00
N MET A 20 -48.88 -19.86 24.82
CA MET A 20 -47.46 -19.89 24.50
C MET A 20 -47.18 -19.08 23.23
N ALA A 21 -46.42 -17.99 23.36
CA ALA A 21 -45.87 -17.29 22.21
C ALA A 21 -44.74 -18.16 21.62
N ALA A 22 -45.03 -18.78 20.48
CA ALA A 22 -44.01 -19.36 19.61
C ALA A 22 -43.05 -18.24 19.20
N ALA A 23 -41.78 -18.36 19.58
CA ALA A 23 -40.71 -17.54 19.06
C ALA A 23 -40.62 -17.77 17.54
N ALA A 24 -41.01 -16.76 16.76
CA ALA A 24 -40.70 -16.74 15.34
C ALA A 24 -39.18 -16.65 15.17
N PRO A 25 -38.59 -17.36 14.20
CA PRO A 25 -37.18 -17.24 13.92
C PRO A 25 -36.90 -15.81 13.47
N VAL A 26 -36.03 -15.12 14.20
CA VAL A 26 -35.35 -13.93 13.70
C VAL A 26 -34.55 -14.41 12.50
N TRP A 27 -35.08 -14.18 11.30
CA TRP A 27 -34.31 -14.25 10.08
C TRP A 27 -33.28 -13.15 10.21
N ALA A 28 -32.04 -13.55 10.52
CA ALA A 28 -30.89 -12.70 10.37
C ALA A 28 -30.92 -12.20 8.93
N GLU A 29 -31.07 -10.88 8.79
CA GLU A 29 -30.87 -10.18 7.53
C GLU A 29 -29.54 -10.68 6.96
N ALA A 30 -29.56 -11.08 5.68
CA ALA A 30 -28.33 -11.40 4.97
C ALA A 30 -27.36 -10.21 5.13
N PRO A 31 -26.05 -10.46 5.27
CA PRO A 31 -25.07 -9.38 5.25
C PRO A 31 -25.31 -8.50 4.02
N PRO A 32 -25.06 -7.19 4.11
CA PRO A 32 -25.33 -6.26 3.02
C PRO A 32 -24.68 -6.74 1.72
N PRO A 33 -25.27 -6.38 0.55
CA PRO A 33 -24.71 -6.77 -0.74
C PRO A 33 -23.25 -6.33 -0.83
N ALA A 34 -22.44 -7.11 -1.55
CA ALA A 34 -21.04 -6.83 -1.83
C ALA A 34 -20.86 -5.34 -2.18
N ALA A 35 -19.81 -4.73 -1.62
CA ALA A 35 -19.47 -3.34 -1.89
C ALA A 35 -19.53 -3.08 -3.40
N ASP A 36 -20.14 -1.97 -3.79
CA ASP A 36 -20.24 -1.56 -5.21
C ASP A 36 -18.81 -1.32 -5.73
N LEU A 37 -18.22 -2.37 -6.32
CA LEU A 37 -16.86 -2.38 -6.81
C LEU A 37 -16.80 -1.48 -8.04
N THR A 38 -16.10 -0.38 -7.91
CA THR A 38 -15.86 0.56 -9.01
C THR A 38 -14.53 0.25 -9.70
N ARG A 39 -14.33 0.75 -10.92
CA ARG A 39 -13.02 0.67 -11.59
C ARG A 39 -12.17 1.87 -11.19
N LEU A 40 -10.85 1.65 -11.04
CA LEU A 40 -9.92 2.74 -10.83
C LEU A 40 -9.99 3.71 -12.03
N PRO A 41 -10.21 5.02 -11.84
CA PRO A 41 -10.29 5.99 -12.93
C PRO A 41 -8.88 6.32 -13.49
N LEU A 42 -8.24 5.33 -14.10
CA LEU A 42 -6.83 5.34 -14.46
C LEU A 42 -6.46 6.50 -15.40
N ALA A 43 -7.33 6.85 -16.35
CA ALA A 43 -7.08 7.97 -17.25
C ALA A 43 -6.99 9.33 -16.51
N ALA A 44 -7.89 9.57 -15.54
CA ALA A 44 -7.85 10.77 -14.71
C ALA A 44 -6.62 10.76 -13.80
N LEU A 45 -6.32 9.62 -13.18
CA LEU A 45 -5.15 9.44 -12.33
C LEU A 45 -3.85 9.73 -13.09
N ILE A 46 -3.70 9.24 -14.31
CA ILE A 46 -2.55 9.52 -15.18
C ILE A 46 -2.47 11.02 -15.46
N SER A 47 -3.55 11.63 -15.95
CA SER A 47 -3.57 13.07 -16.29
C SER A 47 -3.17 13.94 -15.10
N GLU A 48 -3.78 13.72 -13.94
CA GLU A 48 -3.49 14.49 -12.72
C GLU A 48 -2.06 14.25 -12.21
N SER A 49 -1.55 13.03 -12.36
CA SER A 49 -0.17 12.69 -12.02
C SER A 49 0.82 13.44 -12.90
N GLU A 50 0.57 13.55 -14.20
CA GLU A 50 1.43 14.31 -15.11
C GLU A 50 1.44 15.81 -14.80
N GLU A 51 0.27 16.39 -14.47
CA GLU A 51 0.17 17.78 -14.03
C GLU A 51 1.00 18.06 -12.77
N LEU A 52 1.09 17.07 -11.87
CA LEU A 52 1.92 17.12 -10.66
C LEU A 52 3.38 16.71 -10.91
N GLY A 53 3.73 16.33 -12.14
CA GLY A 53 5.03 15.81 -12.52
C GLY A 53 5.39 14.49 -11.83
N LEU A 54 4.40 13.66 -11.48
CA LEU A 54 4.57 12.34 -10.88
C LEU A 54 4.82 11.26 -11.94
N PRO A 55 5.45 10.13 -11.58
CA PRO A 55 5.76 9.07 -12.53
C PRO A 55 4.49 8.37 -13.02
N THR A 56 4.28 8.30 -14.34
CA THR A 56 3.07 7.69 -14.93
C THR A 56 3.34 6.49 -15.82
N LYS A 57 4.60 6.14 -16.08
CA LYS A 57 4.97 5.06 -17.00
C LYS A 57 4.28 3.74 -16.64
N PHE A 58 4.46 3.25 -15.42
CA PHE A 58 3.82 2.00 -14.98
C PHE A 58 2.28 2.09 -14.92
N LEU A 59 1.72 3.27 -14.64
CA LEU A 59 0.26 3.47 -14.65
C LEU A 59 -0.32 3.32 -16.06
N ARG A 60 0.44 3.70 -17.10
CA ARG A 60 -0.01 3.57 -18.50
C ARG A 60 -0.04 2.13 -18.98
N ASP A 61 0.80 1.28 -18.40
CA ASP A 61 0.89 -0.13 -18.74
C ASP A 61 -0.20 -0.98 -18.06
N LEU A 62 -0.81 -0.47 -17.00
CA LEU A 62 -1.85 -1.16 -16.23
C LEU A 62 -3.19 -1.14 -16.98
N PRO A 63 -3.86 -2.29 -17.20
CA PRO A 63 -5.19 -2.30 -17.79
C PRO A 63 -6.22 -1.63 -16.88
N SER A 64 -7.14 -0.85 -17.46
CA SER A 64 -8.17 -0.11 -16.70
C SER A 64 -9.15 -1.02 -15.93
N ASP A 65 -9.21 -2.29 -16.30
CA ASP A 65 -10.05 -3.33 -15.72
C ASP A 65 -9.28 -4.35 -14.88
N PHE A 66 -7.97 -4.12 -14.65
CA PHE A 66 -7.19 -4.99 -13.77
C PHE A 66 -7.56 -4.75 -12.31
N VAL A 67 -7.62 -3.48 -11.87
CA VAL A 67 -7.89 -3.12 -10.48
C VAL A 67 -9.35 -2.75 -10.27
N THR A 68 -9.99 -3.40 -9.31
CA THR A 68 -11.28 -2.95 -8.74
C THR A 68 -11.04 -2.11 -7.50
N VAL A 69 -11.98 -1.23 -7.15
CA VAL A 69 -11.83 -0.24 -6.08
C VAL A 69 -13.09 -0.16 -5.21
N THR A 70 -12.90 -0.15 -3.90
CA THR A 70 -13.94 0.23 -2.91
C THR A 70 -13.43 1.33 -1.99
N PHE A 71 -14.37 1.99 -1.30
CA PHE A 71 -14.05 3.02 -0.30
C PHE A 71 -14.55 2.63 1.09
N GLU A 72 -13.61 2.39 2.00
CA GLU A 72 -13.88 1.91 3.36
C GLU A 72 -13.18 2.76 4.42
N ASP A 73 -13.55 2.61 5.69
CA ASP A 73 -12.91 3.35 6.79
C ASP A 73 -11.63 2.65 7.26
N LEU A 74 -10.57 2.86 6.49
CA LEU A 74 -9.22 2.39 6.81
C LEU A 74 -8.58 3.27 7.89
N HIS A 75 -8.92 3.04 9.15
CA HIS A 75 -8.55 3.90 10.29
C HIS A 75 -7.09 4.44 10.27
N ARG A 76 -6.13 3.62 9.85
CA ARG A 76 -4.69 3.95 9.86
C ARG A 76 -4.04 4.07 8.48
N TRP A 77 -4.74 3.68 7.42
CA TRP A 77 -4.16 3.51 6.09
C TRP A 77 -4.94 4.35 5.08
N ALA A 78 -4.24 4.87 4.07
CA ALA A 78 -4.89 5.63 3.00
C ALA A 78 -5.42 4.69 1.91
N ALA A 79 -4.74 3.58 1.67
CA ALA A 79 -5.08 2.57 0.70
C ALA A 79 -4.52 1.21 1.16
N GLU A 80 -5.08 0.13 0.65
CA GLU A 80 -4.62 -1.26 0.82
C GLU A 80 -4.93 -2.02 -0.48
N TYR A 81 -3.98 -2.82 -0.97
CA TYR A 81 -4.16 -3.67 -2.13
C TYR A 81 -4.21 -5.16 -1.76
N HIS A 82 -5.20 -5.87 -2.29
CA HIS A 82 -5.41 -7.30 -2.12
C HIS A 82 -5.16 -8.02 -3.46
N PRO A 83 -4.01 -8.70 -3.62
CA PRO A 83 -3.65 -9.35 -4.88
C PRO A 83 -4.57 -10.53 -5.24
N GLU A 84 -5.15 -11.21 -4.25
CA GLU A 84 -6.04 -12.36 -4.51
C GLU A 84 -7.30 -11.99 -5.31
N GLU A 85 -7.74 -10.73 -5.21
CA GLU A 85 -8.95 -10.21 -5.83
C GLU A 85 -8.66 -9.08 -6.83
N HIS A 86 -7.38 -8.74 -7.04
CA HIS A 86 -6.93 -7.53 -7.72
C HIS A 86 -7.72 -6.28 -7.27
N HIS A 87 -7.90 -6.17 -5.96
CA HIS A 87 -8.84 -5.22 -5.35
C HIS A 87 -8.09 -4.22 -4.49
N MET A 88 -8.34 -2.93 -4.71
CA MET A 88 -7.79 -1.84 -3.92
C MET A 88 -8.87 -1.24 -3.03
N ILE A 89 -8.66 -1.30 -1.72
CA ILE A 89 -9.50 -0.61 -0.75
C ILE A 89 -8.87 0.76 -0.50
N LEU A 90 -9.64 1.82 -0.72
CA LEU A 90 -9.22 3.18 -0.45
C LEU A 90 -9.92 3.71 0.80
N ASN A 91 -9.22 4.50 1.60
CA ASN A 91 -9.85 5.16 2.74
C ASN A 91 -10.98 6.07 2.22
N ARG A 92 -12.14 6.06 2.88
CA ARG A 92 -13.30 6.90 2.52
C ARG A 92 -12.95 8.38 2.44
N ALA A 93 -11.98 8.87 3.19
CA ALA A 93 -11.44 10.23 3.10
C ALA A 93 -10.84 10.56 1.72
N LEU A 94 -10.44 9.56 0.94
CA LEU A 94 -9.95 9.70 -0.43
C LEU A 94 -11.07 9.75 -1.48
N SER A 95 -12.33 9.54 -1.10
CA SER A 95 -13.46 9.68 -2.04
C SER A 95 -13.95 11.12 -2.15
N PHE A 96 -14.46 11.50 -3.32
CA PHE A 96 -15.10 12.81 -3.51
C PHE A 96 -16.30 12.95 -2.58
N ASN A 97 -16.30 13.98 -1.73
CA ASN A 97 -17.36 14.26 -0.73
C ASN A 97 -17.69 13.09 0.21
N GLN A 98 -16.77 12.16 0.46
CA GLN A 98 -17.03 10.93 1.24
C GLN A 98 -18.14 10.04 0.66
N ALA A 99 -18.55 10.28 -0.59
CA ALA A 99 -19.67 9.60 -1.25
C ALA A 99 -19.29 8.21 -1.81
N ALA A 100 -18.06 7.74 -1.55
CA ALA A 100 -17.62 6.37 -1.79
C ALA A 100 -17.76 5.84 -3.24
N GLY A 101 -17.74 6.73 -4.26
CA GLY A 101 -17.93 6.33 -5.67
C GLY A 101 -16.84 6.77 -6.64
N THR A 102 -15.94 7.68 -6.26
CA THR A 102 -14.85 8.14 -7.13
C THR A 102 -13.71 8.71 -6.30
N LEU A 103 -12.48 8.43 -6.73
CA LEU A 103 -11.26 9.02 -6.18
C LEU A 103 -11.34 10.55 -6.28
N ARG A 104 -11.11 11.27 -5.18
CA ARG A 104 -11.00 12.74 -5.25
C ARG A 104 -9.75 13.13 -6.04
N PRO A 105 -9.67 14.35 -6.60
CA PRO A 105 -8.47 14.77 -7.32
C PRO A 105 -7.22 14.72 -6.43
N LEU A 106 -6.07 14.32 -6.98
CA LEU A 106 -4.77 14.27 -6.32
C LEU A 106 -4.37 15.63 -5.73
N THR A 107 -4.72 16.72 -6.41
CA THR A 107 -4.50 18.10 -5.92
C THR A 107 -5.28 18.45 -4.65
N LYS A 108 -6.26 17.63 -4.26
CA LYS A 108 -7.04 17.74 -3.02
C LYS A 108 -6.61 16.74 -1.94
N MET A 109 -5.61 15.93 -2.22
CA MET A 109 -4.99 15.01 -1.26
C MET A 109 -3.75 15.63 -0.62
N THR A 110 -3.43 15.18 0.59
CA THR A 110 -2.13 15.43 1.19
C THR A 110 -1.05 14.65 0.44
N ALA A 111 0.19 15.13 0.48
CA ALA A 111 1.32 14.43 -0.13
C ALA A 111 1.49 13.00 0.42
N LEU A 112 1.16 12.78 1.70
CA LEU A 112 1.22 11.46 2.33
C LEU A 112 0.18 10.50 1.76
N GLU A 113 -1.06 10.96 1.56
CA GLU A 113 -2.12 10.16 0.96
C GLU A 113 -1.77 9.77 -0.49
N VAL A 114 -1.24 10.70 -1.29
CA VAL A 114 -0.78 10.39 -2.66
C VAL A 114 0.40 9.43 -2.64
N GLY A 115 1.35 9.59 -1.70
CA GLY A 115 2.45 8.65 -1.52
C GLY A 115 1.97 7.23 -1.20
N ASN A 116 1.03 7.09 -0.28
CA ASN A 116 0.43 5.79 0.05
C ASN A 116 -0.35 5.19 -1.13
N LEU A 117 -1.10 6.01 -1.88
CA LEU A 117 -1.76 5.52 -3.10
C LEU A 117 -0.75 4.96 -4.12
N TYR A 118 0.37 5.65 -4.32
CA TYR A 118 1.43 5.18 -5.22
C TYR A 118 2.15 3.92 -4.73
N HIS A 119 2.25 3.73 -3.42
CA HIS A 119 2.72 2.47 -2.82
C HIS A 119 1.81 1.31 -3.24
N GLU A 120 0.49 1.44 -3.07
CA GLU A 120 -0.45 0.38 -3.42
C GLU A 120 -0.58 0.17 -4.93
N LEU A 121 -0.48 1.24 -5.73
CA LEU A 121 -0.46 1.14 -7.20
C LEU A 121 0.78 0.39 -7.69
N TYR A 122 1.90 0.51 -7.00
CA TYR A 122 3.09 -0.30 -7.29
C TYR A 122 2.79 -1.79 -7.06
N HIS A 123 2.17 -2.16 -5.94
CA HIS A 123 1.79 -3.55 -5.66
C HIS A 123 0.85 -4.10 -6.74
N ALA A 124 -0.18 -3.32 -7.11
CA ALA A 124 -1.09 -3.68 -8.18
C ALA A 124 -0.39 -3.87 -9.54
N TYR A 125 0.62 -3.04 -9.84
CA TYR A 125 1.39 -3.18 -11.07
C TYR A 125 2.27 -4.42 -11.07
N MET A 126 2.93 -4.74 -9.96
CA MET A 126 3.74 -5.96 -9.86
C MET A 126 2.87 -7.22 -9.97
N ASP A 127 1.69 -7.23 -9.36
CA ASP A 127 0.71 -8.31 -9.51
C ASP A 127 0.24 -8.46 -10.97
N TYR A 128 -0.04 -7.35 -11.65
CA TYR A 128 -0.31 -7.37 -13.09
C TYR A 128 0.84 -7.98 -13.91
N LEU A 129 2.09 -7.62 -13.59
CA LEU A 129 3.26 -8.21 -14.27
C LEU A 129 3.38 -9.71 -14.01
N GLU A 130 3.02 -10.20 -12.81
CA GLU A 130 2.98 -11.63 -12.49
C GLU A 130 1.85 -12.38 -13.22
N ALA A 131 0.68 -11.75 -13.36
CA ALA A 131 -0.51 -12.36 -13.94
C ALA A 131 -0.49 -12.42 -15.46
N LYS A 132 0.23 -11.50 -16.13
CA LYS A 132 0.26 -11.44 -17.60
C LYS A 132 1.26 -12.43 -18.20
N PRO A 133 1.07 -12.87 -19.46
CA PRO A 133 2.09 -13.62 -20.19
C PRO A 133 3.39 -12.82 -20.33
N PRO A 134 4.57 -13.47 -20.26
CA PRO A 134 5.85 -12.79 -20.43
C PRO A 134 5.95 -12.06 -21.77
N ASP A 135 6.34 -10.79 -21.72
CA ASP A 135 6.57 -9.96 -22.90
C ASP A 135 8.03 -9.52 -22.94
N GLN A 136 8.86 -10.35 -23.60
CA GLN A 136 10.31 -10.28 -23.51
C GLN A 136 10.85 -8.92 -23.97
N GLY A 137 11.73 -8.34 -23.14
CA GLY A 137 12.42 -7.09 -23.46
C GLY A 137 11.61 -5.83 -23.16
N THR A 138 10.40 -5.94 -22.61
CA THR A 138 9.69 -4.79 -22.05
C THR A 138 10.30 -4.36 -20.71
N ASP A 139 10.20 -3.08 -20.38
CA ASP A 139 10.69 -2.57 -19.09
C ASP A 139 9.98 -3.21 -17.90
N GLY A 140 8.71 -3.58 -18.05
CA GLY A 140 7.97 -4.35 -17.03
C GLY A 140 8.54 -5.75 -16.82
N GLU A 141 8.89 -6.47 -17.89
CA GLU A 141 9.53 -7.78 -17.76
C GLU A 141 10.92 -7.69 -17.12
N LEU A 142 11.71 -6.67 -17.50
CA LEU A 142 13.02 -6.41 -16.88
C LEU A 142 12.89 -6.05 -15.39
N LEU A 143 11.85 -5.30 -15.02
CA LEU A 143 11.55 -4.96 -13.64
C LEU A 143 11.18 -6.21 -12.83
N LEU A 144 10.29 -7.05 -13.36
CA LEU A 144 9.87 -8.30 -12.73
C LEU A 144 11.04 -9.27 -12.58
N ALA A 145 11.87 -9.42 -13.61
CA ALA A 145 13.07 -10.28 -13.55
C ALA A 145 14.05 -9.81 -12.46
N ALA A 146 14.30 -8.49 -12.37
CA ALA A 146 15.16 -7.91 -11.33
C ALA A 146 14.57 -8.14 -9.92
N ALA A 147 13.25 -7.97 -9.75
CA ALA A 147 12.56 -8.25 -8.50
C ALA A 147 12.72 -9.73 -8.08
N ARG A 148 12.50 -10.68 -9.01
CA ARG A 148 12.67 -12.12 -8.77
C ARG A 148 14.10 -12.54 -8.45
N GLU A 149 15.09 -11.90 -9.06
CA GLU A 149 16.49 -12.13 -8.73
C GLU A 149 16.80 -11.70 -7.29
N LEU A 150 16.36 -10.49 -6.91
CA LEU A 150 16.56 -9.95 -5.56
C LEU A 150 15.81 -10.75 -4.50
N GLN A 151 14.59 -11.20 -4.79
CA GLN A 151 13.82 -12.10 -3.93
C GLN A 151 14.68 -13.29 -3.48
N LYS A 152 15.30 -13.98 -4.45
CA LYS A 152 16.08 -15.20 -4.22
C LYS A 152 17.43 -14.93 -3.54
N CYS A 153 18.12 -13.89 -3.99
CA CYS A 153 19.53 -13.71 -3.63
C CYS A 153 19.75 -12.75 -2.47
N ARG A 154 18.80 -11.85 -2.17
CA ARG A 154 18.93 -10.85 -1.10
C ARG A 154 17.86 -10.99 -0.01
N TYR A 155 16.62 -11.28 -0.39
CA TYR A 155 15.50 -11.26 0.54
C TYR A 155 15.17 -12.63 1.13
N ALA A 156 15.74 -13.72 0.61
CA ALA A 156 15.61 -15.05 1.21
C ALA A 156 16.28 -15.17 2.60
N GLU A 157 17.34 -14.39 2.87
CA GLU A 157 18.00 -14.33 4.18
C GLU A 157 18.15 -12.86 4.63
N VAL A 158 17.39 -12.49 5.65
CA VAL A 158 17.36 -11.12 6.16
C VAL A 158 17.81 -11.03 7.61
N LYS A 159 18.15 -9.82 8.05
CA LYS A 159 18.21 -9.48 9.47
C LYS A 159 17.00 -8.65 9.84
N ILE A 160 16.36 -8.96 10.95
CA ILE A 160 15.25 -8.19 11.51
C ILE A 160 15.64 -7.57 12.85
N THR A 161 14.93 -6.51 13.25
CA THR A 161 15.03 -5.99 14.61
C THR A 161 14.16 -6.84 15.53
N PRO A 162 14.70 -7.51 16.58
CA PRO A 162 13.92 -8.38 17.44
C PRO A 162 12.90 -7.58 18.25
N VAL A 163 11.72 -8.16 18.48
CA VAL A 163 10.61 -7.47 19.17
C VAL A 163 10.85 -7.24 20.67
N LEU A 164 11.63 -8.11 21.32
CA LEU A 164 11.84 -8.08 22.78
C LEU A 164 13.28 -7.82 23.21
N GLN A 165 14.21 -7.56 22.28
CA GLN A 165 15.63 -7.33 22.60
C GLN A 165 16.06 -5.86 22.44
N LYS A 166 17.31 -5.55 22.81
CA LYS A 166 17.87 -4.18 22.76
C LYS A 166 17.78 -3.59 21.34
N ARG A 167 17.55 -2.28 21.21
CA ARG A 167 17.40 -1.57 19.91
C ARG A 167 18.54 -1.82 18.89
N THR A 168 19.70 -2.31 19.31
CA THR A 168 20.86 -2.57 18.44
C THR A 168 21.04 -4.06 18.09
N SER A 169 20.28 -4.97 18.70
CA SER A 169 20.33 -6.38 18.32
C SER A 169 19.62 -6.60 17.00
N THR A 170 20.14 -7.52 16.20
CA THR A 170 19.53 -7.99 14.97
C THR A 170 19.50 -9.51 14.99
N GLU A 171 18.44 -10.11 14.46
CA GLU A 171 18.27 -11.55 14.35
C GLU A 171 18.25 -11.97 12.88
N VAL A 172 19.00 -13.02 12.52
CA VAL A 172 18.99 -13.58 11.16
C VAL A 172 17.71 -14.41 10.97
N ARG A 173 17.06 -14.22 9.83
CA ARG A 173 15.85 -14.92 9.41
C ARG A 173 16.00 -15.45 8.01
N TYR A 174 15.59 -16.69 7.83
CA TYR A 174 15.42 -17.33 6.54
C TYR A 174 13.93 -17.27 6.21
N LEU A 175 13.59 -16.59 5.13
CA LEU A 175 12.22 -16.34 4.73
C LEU A 175 11.73 -17.43 3.79
N SER A 176 10.44 -17.75 3.84
CA SER A 176 9.82 -18.54 2.77
C SER A 176 9.83 -17.76 1.45
N GLU A 177 9.54 -18.44 0.33
CA GLU A 177 9.47 -17.77 -0.97
C GLU A 177 8.45 -16.62 -0.97
N ARG A 178 7.30 -16.82 -0.31
CA ARG A 178 6.26 -15.80 -0.17
C ARG A 178 6.69 -14.64 0.72
N GLU A 179 7.27 -14.92 1.89
CA GLU A 179 7.77 -13.87 2.79
C GLU A 179 8.92 -13.06 2.15
N ALA A 180 9.80 -13.72 1.38
CA ALA A 180 10.87 -13.05 0.65
C ALA A 180 10.31 -12.15 -0.47
N TRP A 181 9.24 -12.59 -1.16
CA TRP A 181 8.55 -11.80 -2.18
C TRP A 181 7.93 -10.55 -1.57
N GLU A 182 7.13 -10.75 -0.51
CA GLU A 182 6.48 -9.68 0.23
C GLU A 182 7.51 -8.68 0.76
N THR A 183 8.59 -9.17 1.38
CA THR A 183 9.66 -8.31 1.92
C THR A 183 10.27 -7.40 0.85
N GLN A 184 10.54 -7.96 -0.33
CA GLN A 184 11.13 -7.22 -1.44
C GLN A 184 10.13 -6.19 -1.99
N HIS A 185 8.87 -6.60 -2.18
CA HIS A 185 7.80 -5.73 -2.65
C HIS A 185 7.53 -4.58 -1.68
N GLU A 186 7.44 -4.84 -0.39
CA GLU A 186 7.27 -3.80 0.63
C GLU A 186 8.47 -2.84 0.66
N THR A 187 9.70 -3.33 0.47
CA THR A 187 10.86 -2.45 0.40
C THR A 187 10.78 -1.50 -0.80
N TRP A 188 10.37 -2.00 -1.96
CA TRP A 188 10.21 -1.19 -3.17
C TRP A 188 9.01 -0.25 -3.08
N GLY A 189 7.87 -0.72 -2.57
CA GLY A 189 6.66 0.07 -2.33
C GLY A 189 6.93 1.23 -1.36
N VAL A 190 7.67 0.99 -0.27
CA VAL A 190 8.11 2.06 0.66
C VAL A 190 8.90 3.14 -0.08
N PHE A 191 9.83 2.75 -0.95
CA PHE A 191 10.58 3.72 -1.76
C PHE A 191 9.69 4.46 -2.76
N VAL A 192 8.77 3.77 -3.44
CA VAL A 192 7.85 4.37 -4.41
C VAL A 192 6.99 5.45 -3.75
N GLY A 193 6.31 5.10 -2.65
CA GLY A 193 5.49 6.04 -1.90
C GLY A 193 6.31 7.21 -1.34
N TRP A 194 7.49 6.92 -0.79
CA TRP A 194 8.40 7.94 -0.28
C TRP A 194 8.86 8.93 -1.36
N ALA A 195 9.19 8.43 -2.56
CA ALA A 195 9.68 9.24 -3.67
C ALA A 195 8.63 10.26 -4.12
N VAL A 196 7.38 9.81 -4.24
CA VAL A 196 6.20 10.62 -4.62
C VAL A 196 5.86 11.63 -3.53
N TRP A 197 5.72 11.17 -2.29
CA TRP A 197 5.47 12.03 -1.13
C TRP A 197 6.50 13.15 -1.03
N THR A 198 7.78 12.80 -1.14
CA THR A 198 8.89 13.75 -1.03
C THR A 198 8.87 14.79 -2.15
N LYS A 199 8.56 14.38 -3.38
CA LYS A 199 8.46 15.28 -4.53
C LYS A 199 7.35 16.31 -4.33
N LEU A 200 6.17 15.87 -3.91
CA LEU A 200 5.02 16.75 -3.66
C LEU A 200 5.29 17.76 -2.53
N GLU A 201 5.89 17.33 -1.43
CA GLU A 201 6.30 18.22 -0.33
C GLU A 201 7.29 19.32 -0.80
N LEU A 202 8.19 18.97 -1.71
CA LEU A 202 9.16 19.93 -2.26
C LEU A 202 8.52 20.89 -3.25
N ILE A 203 7.58 20.42 -4.07
CA ILE A 203 6.79 21.28 -4.99
C ILE A 203 5.99 22.30 -4.17
N ALA A 204 5.26 21.83 -3.15
CA ALA A 204 4.45 22.67 -2.28
C ALA A 204 5.28 23.72 -1.51
N SER A 205 6.52 23.39 -1.15
CA SER A 205 7.36 24.29 -0.33
C SER A 205 8.22 25.28 -1.12
N ARG A 206 8.46 25.12 -2.44
CA ARG A 206 9.52 25.87 -3.13
C ARG A 206 9.18 26.55 -4.47
N GLY A 207 8.03 26.36 -5.09
CA GLY A 207 7.56 27.16 -6.24
C GLY A 207 8.46 27.26 -7.50
N LYS A 208 9.67 26.67 -7.54
CA LYS A 208 10.60 26.64 -8.69
C LYS A 208 11.24 25.25 -8.84
N SER A 209 11.20 24.69 -10.05
CA SER A 209 11.55 23.29 -10.37
C SER A 209 13.01 22.90 -10.10
N GLY A 210 13.98 23.78 -10.33
CA GLY A 210 15.42 23.47 -10.15
C GLY A 210 15.82 23.12 -8.71
N LEU A 211 15.13 23.71 -7.72
CA LEU A 211 15.36 23.44 -6.29
C LEU A 211 14.68 22.15 -5.79
N VAL A 212 13.79 21.57 -6.61
CA VAL A 212 13.07 20.33 -6.28
C VAL A 212 14.01 19.15 -6.43
N THR A 213 14.75 19.04 -7.54
CA THR A 213 15.67 17.91 -7.77
C THR A 213 16.78 17.85 -6.72
N GLU A 214 17.48 18.95 -6.45
CA GLU A 214 18.53 18.98 -5.42
C GLU A 214 17.96 18.73 -4.02
N GLY A 215 16.78 19.30 -3.74
CA GLY A 215 16.06 19.06 -2.48
C GLY A 215 15.69 17.59 -2.30
N TRP A 216 15.26 16.93 -3.39
CA TRP A 216 14.88 15.52 -3.39
C TRP A 216 16.10 14.63 -3.16
N LEU A 217 17.22 14.87 -3.86
CA LEU A 217 18.47 14.14 -3.65
C LEU A 217 19.01 14.31 -2.22
N LYS A 218 18.90 15.52 -1.65
CA LYS A 218 19.28 15.76 -0.24
C LYS A 218 18.41 14.96 0.72
N ARG A 219 17.10 14.89 0.48
CA ARG A 219 16.18 14.07 1.30
C ARG A 219 16.44 12.58 1.12
N LEU A 220 16.76 12.12 -0.09
CA LEU A 220 17.15 10.74 -0.36
C LEU A 220 18.41 10.34 0.43
N LYS A 221 19.44 11.17 0.38
CA LYS A 221 20.68 10.96 1.15
C LYS A 221 20.41 10.85 2.65
N LYS A 222 19.53 11.70 3.18
CA LYS A 222 19.12 11.64 4.60
C LYS A 222 18.32 10.36 4.89
N ALA A 223 17.39 9.99 4.03
CA ALA A 223 16.58 8.78 4.15
C ALA A 223 17.44 7.51 4.16
N ASP A 224 18.46 7.45 3.31
CA ASP A 224 19.45 6.37 3.27
C ASP A 224 20.29 6.29 4.55
N HIS A 225 20.78 7.44 5.02
CA HIS A 225 21.55 7.54 6.26
C HIS A 225 20.75 7.13 7.49
N ASP A 226 19.50 7.56 7.57
CA ASP A 226 18.59 7.28 8.68
C ASP A 226 17.93 5.89 8.57
N ALA A 227 18.20 5.16 7.48
CA ALA A 227 17.64 3.85 7.16
C ALA A 227 16.10 3.79 7.28
N ILE A 228 15.42 4.79 6.70
CA ILE A 228 13.95 4.84 6.70
C ILE A 228 13.32 4.06 5.54
N LEU A 229 14.11 3.76 4.50
CA LEU A 229 13.68 3.06 3.29
C LEU A 229 13.87 1.55 3.46
N VAL A 230 13.11 1.00 4.40
CA VAL A 230 13.22 -0.39 4.86
C VAL A 230 11.85 -1.04 4.78
N GLY A 231 11.79 -2.22 4.15
CA GLY A 231 10.55 -3.01 4.09
C GLY A 231 10.29 -3.84 5.36
N TYR A 232 9.26 -4.64 5.28
CA TYR A 232 8.85 -5.61 6.29
C TYR A 232 8.18 -6.80 5.62
N TYR A 233 7.89 -7.84 6.39
CA TYR A 233 6.98 -8.90 5.99
C TYR A 233 6.01 -9.25 7.12
N GLU A 234 4.89 -9.85 6.75
CA GLU A 234 3.93 -10.47 7.66
C GLU A 234 4.23 -11.96 7.82
N PRO A 235 4.66 -12.42 9.02
CA PRO A 235 5.06 -13.80 9.23
C PRO A 235 3.98 -14.79 8.83
N GLU A 236 4.31 -15.88 8.12
CA GLU A 236 3.34 -16.94 7.80
C GLU A 236 2.96 -17.74 9.04
N ASP A 237 3.92 -17.93 9.96
CA ASP A 237 3.68 -18.60 11.24
C ASP A 237 2.72 -17.76 12.09
N GLN A 238 1.54 -18.31 12.32
CA GLN A 238 0.49 -17.71 13.14
C GLN A 238 0.95 -17.46 14.58
N ASN A 239 1.88 -18.25 15.12
CA ASN A 239 2.42 -18.00 16.46
C ASN A 239 3.34 -16.79 16.48
N GLU A 240 4.11 -16.58 15.42
CA GLU A 240 4.93 -15.38 15.25
C GLU A 240 4.06 -14.14 15.02
N ARG A 241 3.01 -14.27 14.19
CA ARG A 241 2.06 -13.19 13.91
C ARG A 241 1.33 -12.67 15.15
N LYS A 242 1.08 -13.55 16.14
CA LYS A 242 0.54 -13.16 17.47
C LYS A 242 1.50 -12.27 18.26
N LEU A 243 2.81 -12.41 18.03
CA LEU A 243 3.83 -11.60 18.70
C LEU A 243 4.08 -10.28 17.98
N ALA A 244 4.12 -10.31 16.64
CA ALA A 244 4.19 -9.13 15.81
C ALA A 244 3.55 -9.37 14.45
N GLN A 245 2.58 -8.51 14.10
CA GLN A 245 1.91 -8.54 12.81
C GLN A 245 2.88 -8.30 11.65
N LYS A 246 3.86 -7.41 11.85
CA LYS A 246 4.88 -7.04 10.86
C LYS A 246 6.29 -7.20 11.45
N ARG A 247 7.22 -7.72 10.65
CA ARG A 247 8.65 -7.84 10.97
C ARG A 247 9.45 -6.92 10.08
N TYR A 248 9.88 -5.80 10.65
CA TYR A 248 10.71 -4.82 9.94
C TYR A 248 12.15 -5.32 9.82
N LEU A 249 12.73 -5.13 8.64
CA LEU A 249 14.12 -5.47 8.42
C LEU A 249 15.02 -4.55 9.25
N ALA A 250 16.23 -5.04 9.53
CA ALA A 250 17.26 -4.25 10.17
C ALA A 250 17.73 -3.13 9.21
N PRO A 251 18.24 -2.00 9.73
CA PRO A 251 18.75 -0.89 8.93
C PRO A 251 19.75 -1.28 7.81
N ALA A 252 20.54 -2.34 8.01
CA ALA A 252 21.48 -2.86 7.01
C ALA A 252 20.81 -3.44 5.74
N TYR A 253 19.52 -3.73 5.81
CA TYR A 253 18.69 -4.27 4.73
C TYR A 253 17.77 -3.22 4.09
N ARG A 254 18.00 -1.92 4.35
CA ARG A 254 17.38 -0.85 3.56
C ARG A 254 17.61 -1.06 2.07
N ILE A 255 16.75 -0.46 1.25
CA ILE A 255 16.83 -0.52 -0.22
C ILE A 255 18.26 -0.23 -0.72
N LEU A 256 18.73 -1.02 -1.68
CA LEU A 256 20.05 -0.82 -2.29
C LEU A 256 20.04 0.32 -3.31
N PRO A 257 21.20 0.96 -3.55
CA PRO A 257 21.32 1.95 -4.61
C PRO A 257 20.90 1.40 -6.00
N GLN A 258 21.22 0.14 -6.30
CA GLN A 258 20.83 -0.45 -7.59
C GLN A 258 19.32 -0.70 -7.70
N GLU A 259 18.65 -1.03 -6.60
CA GLU A 259 17.19 -1.16 -6.57
C GLU A 259 16.52 0.19 -6.85
N ILE A 260 17.02 1.27 -6.23
CA ILE A 260 16.58 2.65 -6.52
C ILE A 260 16.73 2.95 -8.01
N ARG A 261 17.88 2.62 -8.60
CA ARG A 261 18.14 2.84 -10.03
C ARG A 261 17.14 2.08 -10.91
N THR A 262 16.93 0.80 -10.61
CA THR A 262 15.99 -0.07 -11.33
C THR A 262 14.58 0.51 -11.29
N ILE A 263 14.09 0.90 -10.11
CA ILE A 263 12.75 1.48 -9.95
C ILE A 263 12.65 2.81 -10.73
N MET A 264 13.63 3.70 -10.60
CA MET A 264 13.59 5.00 -11.30
C MET A 264 13.58 4.84 -12.82
N VAL A 265 14.39 3.96 -13.39
CA VAL A 265 14.47 3.78 -14.84
C VAL A 265 13.29 2.97 -15.38
N LEU A 266 13.02 1.81 -14.79
CA LEU A 266 12.07 0.84 -15.35
C LEU A 266 10.63 1.16 -14.94
N LEU A 267 10.38 1.44 -13.65
CA LEU A 267 9.03 1.73 -13.15
C LEU A 267 8.62 3.19 -13.40
N PHE A 268 9.47 4.15 -13.03
CA PHE A 268 9.11 5.58 -13.14
C PHE A 268 9.31 6.15 -14.54
N GLY A 269 10.23 5.59 -15.33
CA GLY A 269 10.61 6.15 -16.63
C GLY A 269 11.51 7.38 -16.51
N GLU A 270 12.23 7.54 -15.40
CA GLU A 270 13.19 8.62 -15.24
C GLU A 270 14.41 8.39 -16.15
N PRO A 271 15.02 9.47 -16.67
CA PRO A 271 16.28 9.39 -17.39
C PRO A 271 17.38 8.71 -16.58
N VAL A 272 18.26 7.96 -17.27
CA VAL A 272 19.36 7.21 -16.64
C VAL A 272 20.28 8.12 -15.81
N ASP A 273 20.56 9.33 -16.29
CA ASP A 273 21.39 10.32 -15.57
C ASP A 273 20.72 10.79 -14.26
N ALA A 274 19.40 10.93 -14.25
CA ALA A 274 18.65 11.25 -13.04
C ALA A 274 18.74 10.10 -12.02
N ALA A 275 18.59 8.86 -12.47
CA ALA A 275 18.74 7.67 -11.62
C ALA A 275 20.18 7.52 -11.09
N ASP A 276 21.20 7.75 -11.92
CA ASP A 276 22.61 7.65 -11.51
C ASP A 276 22.99 8.73 -10.47
N ARG A 277 22.37 9.93 -10.55
CA ARG A 277 22.50 10.95 -9.49
C ARG A 277 21.87 10.50 -8.17
N ALA A 278 20.73 9.80 -8.22
CA ALA A 278 20.10 9.24 -7.02
C ALA A 278 20.98 8.16 -6.38
N VAL A 279 21.55 7.27 -7.19
CA VAL A 279 22.55 6.26 -6.76
C VAL A 279 23.76 6.92 -6.09
N THR A 280 24.25 8.01 -6.65
CA THR A 280 25.40 8.75 -6.10
C THR A 280 25.07 9.44 -4.76
N ALA A 281 23.81 9.83 -4.56
CA ALA A 281 23.37 10.50 -3.33
C ALA A 281 23.32 9.55 -2.12
N VAL A 282 23.10 8.26 -2.34
CA VAL A 282 23.03 7.22 -1.31
C VAL A 282 24.40 6.57 -1.08
N GLN A 283 24.66 6.13 0.15
CA GLN A 283 25.93 5.48 0.46
C GLN A 283 25.85 3.99 0.13
N PRO A 284 26.93 3.38 -0.41
CA PRO A 284 27.05 1.93 -0.43
C PRO A 284 26.90 1.42 1.01
N SER A 285 26.01 0.46 1.24
CA SER A 285 25.90 -0.20 2.54
C SER A 285 27.29 -0.73 2.94
N SER A 286 27.77 -0.35 4.13
CA SER A 286 29.11 -0.72 4.57
C SER A 286 29.27 -2.26 4.53
N PRO A 287 30.32 -2.80 3.88
CA PRO A 287 30.50 -4.24 3.67
C PRO A 287 30.71 -5.05 4.96
N LYS A 288 30.80 -4.38 6.13
CA LYS A 288 31.00 -5.04 7.42
C LYS A 288 29.71 -5.60 8.04
N ASN A 289 28.52 -5.18 7.60
CA ASN A 289 27.25 -5.54 8.27
C ASN A 289 26.14 -6.07 7.35
N ALA A 290 26.22 -5.82 6.04
CA ALA A 290 25.43 -6.58 5.07
C ALA A 290 26.07 -7.97 4.93
N PRO A 291 25.31 -9.07 4.99
CA PRO A 291 25.83 -10.29 4.39
C PRO A 291 26.18 -9.91 2.96
N VAL A 292 27.43 -10.17 2.55
CA VAL A 292 27.77 -10.19 1.14
C VAL A 292 26.92 -11.33 0.60
N PRO A 293 25.81 -11.08 -0.12
CA PRO A 293 25.29 -12.13 -0.94
C PRO A 293 26.45 -12.44 -1.88
N SER A 294 26.76 -13.71 -2.09
CA SER A 294 27.38 -14.09 -3.36
C SER A 294 26.62 -13.31 -4.42
N VAL A 295 27.30 -12.31 -4.99
CA VAL A 295 26.76 -11.29 -5.89
C VAL A 295 25.59 -11.91 -6.65
N CYS A 296 24.40 -11.32 -6.58
CA CYS A 296 23.38 -11.54 -7.61
C CYS A 296 24.08 -11.16 -8.90
N LYS A 297 24.74 -12.14 -9.52
CA LYS A 297 25.52 -11.92 -10.73
C LYS A 297 24.49 -11.97 -11.83
N PRO A 298 24.48 -10.97 -12.73
CA PRO A 298 23.71 -11.09 -13.95
C PRO A 298 24.07 -12.38 -14.71
#